data_AF-A0A9N9K265-F1
#
_entry.id   AF-A0A9N9K265-F1
#
_cell.length_a   1.000
_cell.length_b   1.000
_cell.length_c   1.000
_cell.angle_alpha   90.00
_cell.angle_beta   90.00
_cell.angle_gamma   90.00
#
_symmetry.space_group_name_H-M   'P 1'
#
loop_
_entity.id
_entity.type
_entity.pdbx_description
1 polymer ?
#
loop_
_entity_poly.entity_id
_entity_poly.type
_entity_poly.pdbx_seq_one_letter_code
_entity_poly.pdbx_strand_id
1 'polypeptide(L)'
;NASEFGETKKMFMIISALVIWKCLRELVKRQQYGLIDSVVLIGAPISSTPVSKWEEVSSVISRRFVNAYATNDIVLALIYRMHSLDLNVAGLSPVNCSGVENFDITEYTTGHLGY
;
A
#
# COMPACT_ATOMS: atom_id res chain seq x y z
N ASN A 1 16.30 20.68 1.56
CA ASN A 1 15.48 21.03 0.38
C ASN A 1 15.12 19.88 -0.54
N ALA A 2 16.02 18.98 -0.95
CA ALA A 2 15.63 17.82 -1.77
C ALA A 2 14.93 16.70 -0.97
N SER A 3 15.33 16.49 0.28
CA SER A 3 14.71 15.53 1.21
C SER A 3 13.27 15.89 1.57
N GLU A 4 13.02 17.14 1.94
CA GLU A 4 11.69 17.68 2.30
C GLU A 4 10.68 17.56 1.14
N PHE A 5 11.13 17.79 -0.09
CA PHE A 5 10.31 17.62 -1.29
C PHE A 5 10.01 16.15 -1.57
N GLY A 6 10.95 15.25 -1.24
CA GLY A 6 10.74 13.80 -1.27
C GLY A 6 9.70 13.35 -0.25
N GLU A 7 9.78 13.84 0.99
CA GLU A 7 8.80 13.53 2.05
C GLU A 7 7.39 14.04 1.73
N THR A 8 7.30 15.24 1.16
CA THR A 8 6.00 15.79 0.72
C THR A 8 5.36 14.91 -0.36
N LYS A 9 6.15 14.42 -1.34
CA LYS A 9 5.67 13.50 -2.37
C LYS A 9 5.24 12.14 -1.80
N LYS A 10 5.99 11.61 -0.84
CA LYS A 10 5.63 10.36 -0.13
C LYS A 10 4.28 10.49 0.56
N MET A 11 4.02 11.61 1.23
CA MET A 11 2.75 11.86 1.90
C MET A 11 1.55 11.83 0.92
N PHE A 12 1.69 12.40 -0.28
CA PHE A 12 0.64 12.31 -1.31
C PHE A 12 0.39 10.89 -1.80
N MET A 13 1.45 10.09 -2.00
CA MET A 13 1.32 8.68 -2.41
C MET A 13 0.56 7.87 -1.37
N ILE A 14 0.90 8.03 -0.09
CA ILE A 14 0.26 7.35 1.05
C ILE A 14 -1.24 7.68 1.11
N ILE A 15 -1.61 8.96 0.99
CA ILE A 15 -3.02 9.39 1.02
C ILE A 15 -3.78 8.83 -0.18
N SER A 16 -3.19 8.87 -1.37
CA SER A 16 -3.84 8.35 -2.58
C SER A 16 -4.12 6.85 -2.49
N ALA A 17 -3.19 6.07 -1.93
CA ALA A 17 -3.37 4.63 -1.72
C ALA A 17 -4.55 4.33 -0.78
N LEU A 18 -4.74 5.14 0.28
CA LEU A 18 -5.88 5.01 1.18
C LEU A 18 -7.22 5.32 0.50
N VAL A 19 -7.26 6.32 -0.39
CA VAL A 19 -8.47 6.67 -1.15
C VAL A 19 -8.84 5.53 -2.10
N ILE A 20 -7.86 4.99 -2.84
CA ILE A 20 -8.06 3.87 -3.75
C ILE A 20 -8.56 2.64 -2.98
N TRP A 21 -7.92 2.31 -1.85
CA TRP A 21 -8.34 1.19 -1.01
C TRP A 21 -9.79 1.31 -0.51
N LYS A 22 -10.20 2.51 -0.06
CA LYS A 22 -11.59 2.76 0.34
C LYS A 22 -12.55 2.60 -0.83
N CYS A 23 -12.18 3.06 -2.03
CA CYS A 23 -12.98 2.89 -3.22
C CYS A 23 -13.17 1.41 -3.59
N LEU A 24 -12.09 0.62 -3.60
CA LEU A 24 -12.16 -0.82 -3.90
C LEU A 24 -13.03 -1.56 -2.89
N ARG A 25 -12.89 -1.26 -1.61
CA ARG A 25 -13.77 -1.81 -0.56
C ARG A 25 -15.25 -1.46 -0.77
N GLU A 26 -15.54 -0.30 -1.33
CA GLU A 26 -16.92 0.09 -1.63
C GLU A 26 -17.47 -0.69 -2.84
N LEU A 27 -16.63 -1.01 -3.84
CA LEU A 27 -17.00 -1.89 -4.94
C LEU A 27 -17.31 -3.32 -4.46
N VAL A 28 -16.51 -3.85 -3.53
CA VAL A 28 -16.78 -5.14 -2.88
C VAL A 28 -18.16 -5.15 -2.22
N LYS A 29 -18.51 -4.11 -1.45
CA LYS A 29 -19.83 -4.02 -0.81
C LYS A 29 -20.97 -3.99 -1.81
N ARG A 30 -20.74 -3.41 -2.98
CA ARG A 30 -21.69 -3.35 -4.10
C ARG A 30 -21.69 -4.62 -4.95
N GLN A 31 -20.92 -5.63 -4.55
CA GLN A 31 -20.78 -6.93 -5.23
C GLN A 31 -20.38 -6.77 -6.71
N GLN A 32 -19.54 -5.78 -7.00
CA GLN A 32 -19.06 -5.50 -8.34
C GLN A 32 -17.70 -6.16 -8.54
N TYR A 33 -17.68 -7.30 -9.21
CA TYR A 33 -16.49 -8.12 -9.40
C TYR A 33 -15.86 -7.90 -10.78
N GLY A 34 -14.53 -7.97 -10.85
CA GLY A 34 -13.78 -7.89 -12.10
C GLY A 34 -13.89 -6.59 -12.91
N LEU A 35 -14.38 -5.50 -12.29
CA LEU A 35 -14.49 -4.19 -12.96
C LEU A 35 -13.14 -3.55 -13.23
N ILE A 36 -12.16 -3.78 -12.34
CA ILE A 36 -10.86 -3.14 -12.42
C ILE A 36 -9.87 -4.13 -13.04
N ASP A 37 -9.16 -3.70 -14.09
CA ASP A 37 -8.13 -4.53 -14.70
C ASP A 37 -6.94 -4.74 -13.75
N SER A 38 -6.25 -3.65 -13.39
CA SER A 38 -5.03 -3.71 -12.58
C SER A 38 -4.98 -2.59 -11.55
N VAL A 39 -4.45 -2.88 -10.35
CA VAL A 39 -4.26 -1.94 -9.25
C VAL A 39 -2.83 -2.02 -8.75
N VAL A 40 -2.21 -0.87 -8.52
CA VAL A 40 -0.90 -0.76 -7.87
C VAL A 40 -1.03 0.17 -6.67
N LEU A 41 -0.78 -0.35 -5.47
CA LEU A 41 -0.73 0.42 -4.25
C LEU A 41 0.73 0.61 -3.84
N ILE A 42 1.13 1.86 -3.59
CA ILE A 42 2.50 2.21 -3.23
C ILE A 42 2.50 2.78 -1.82
N GLY A 43 3.27 2.16 -0.91
CA GLY A 43 3.45 2.64 0.45
C GLY A 43 2.13 2.78 1.21
N ALA A 44 1.21 1.83 1.04
CA ALA A 44 -0.13 1.97 1.60
C ALA A 44 -0.14 1.66 3.11
N PRO A 45 -0.58 2.58 3.98
CA PRO A 45 -0.65 2.37 5.43
C PRO A 45 -1.90 1.57 5.79
N ILE A 46 -2.04 0.39 5.19
CA ILE A 46 -3.20 -0.50 5.34
C ILE A 46 -2.72 -1.70 6.14
N SER A 47 -3.52 -2.18 7.09
CA SER A 47 -3.17 -3.43 7.80
C SER A 47 -3.13 -4.60 6.82
N SER A 48 -2.04 -5.38 6.85
CA SER A 48 -1.92 -6.61 6.06
C SER A 48 -2.78 -7.75 6.63
N THR A 49 -3.35 -7.56 7.82
CA THR A 49 -4.23 -8.52 8.50
C THR A 49 -5.60 -7.91 8.86
N PRO A 50 -6.70 -8.67 8.80
CA PRO A 50 -6.81 -10.05 8.31
C PRO A 50 -6.67 -10.13 6.79
N VAL A 51 -6.12 -11.26 6.31
CA VAL A 51 -5.92 -11.56 4.88
C VAL A 51 -7.26 -11.56 4.10
N SER A 52 -8.37 -11.89 4.76
CA SER A 52 -9.71 -11.90 4.15
C SER A 52 -10.08 -10.58 3.48
N LYS A 53 -9.67 -9.43 4.04
CA LYS A 53 -9.93 -8.12 3.42
C LYS A 53 -9.24 -7.95 2.07
N TRP A 54 -8.04 -8.51 1.94
CA TRP A 54 -7.27 -8.46 0.71
C TRP A 54 -7.81 -9.43 -0.33
N GLU A 55 -8.31 -10.60 0.09
CA GLU A 55 -9.02 -11.55 -0.78
C GLU A 55 -10.32 -10.95 -1.32
N GLU A 56 -11.13 -10.32 -0.45
CA GLU A 56 -12.33 -9.60 -0.83
C GLU A 56 -12.03 -8.52 -1.88
N VAL A 57 -11.01 -7.69 -1.65
CA VAL A 57 -10.60 -6.65 -2.61
C VAL A 57 -10.01 -7.26 -3.89
N SER A 58 -9.28 -8.38 -3.79
CA SER A 58 -8.76 -9.06 -4.97
C SER A 58 -9.88 -9.56 -5.89
N SER A 59 -11.08 -9.84 -5.37
CA SER A 59 -12.22 -10.27 -6.19
C SER A 59 -12.74 -9.19 -7.14
N VAL A 60 -12.47 -7.90 -6.88
CA VAL A 60 -12.88 -6.80 -7.76
C VAL A 60 -11.85 -6.50 -8.86
N ILE A 61 -10.68 -7.15 -8.80
CA ILE A 61 -9.55 -6.95 -9.69
C ILE A 61 -9.41 -8.18 -10.59
N SER A 62 -9.51 -7.98 -11.90
CA SER A 62 -9.50 -9.07 -12.88
C SER A 62 -8.11 -9.59 -13.19
N ARG A 63 -7.08 -8.75 -13.08
CA ARG A 63 -5.76 -9.05 -13.64
C ARG A 63 -4.64 -8.99 -12.60
N ARG A 64 -4.20 -7.79 -12.21
CA ARG A 64 -3.02 -7.62 -11.35
C ARG A 64 -3.33 -6.76 -10.16
N PHE A 65 -3.06 -7.26 -8.96
CA PHE A 65 -3.08 -6.46 -7.76
C PHE A 65 -1.67 -6.41 -7.16
N VAL A 66 -1.00 -5.26 -7.28
CA VAL A 66 0.38 -5.08 -6.82
C VAL A 66 0.40 -4.25 -5.55
N ASN A 67 1.10 -4.75 -4.53
CA ASN A 67 1.45 -4.05 -3.31
C ASN A 67 2.95 -3.73 -3.33
N ALA A 68 3.28 -2.46 -3.59
CA ALA A 68 4.64 -1.95 -3.51
C ALA A 68 4.93 -1.44 -2.11
N TYR A 69 5.84 -2.10 -1.40
CA TYR A 69 6.18 -1.83 0.00
C TYR A 69 7.63 -1.35 0.14
N ALA A 70 7.89 -0.54 1.17
CA ALA A 70 9.22 -0.05 1.50
C ALA A 70 9.49 -0.29 2.99
N THR A 71 10.44 -1.15 3.31
CA THR A 71 10.71 -1.56 4.71
C THR A 71 11.37 -0.44 5.54
N ASN A 72 12.05 0.51 4.88
CA ASN A 72 12.77 1.61 5.53
C ASN A 72 12.03 2.96 5.49
N ASP A 73 10.74 3.01 5.18
CA ASP A 73 10.03 4.29 5.09
C ASP A 73 9.66 4.87 6.48
N ILE A 74 10.45 5.85 6.92
CA ILE A 74 10.27 6.54 8.20
C ILE A 74 8.93 7.28 8.28
N VAL A 75 8.43 7.84 7.16
CA VAL A 75 7.15 8.56 7.12
C VAL A 75 6.00 7.59 7.32
N LEU A 76 6.06 6.45 6.63
CA LEU A 76 5.04 5.40 6.78
C LEU A 76 5.05 4.81 8.21
N ALA A 77 6.23 4.56 8.76
CA ALA A 77 6.39 4.10 10.13
C ALA A 77 5.87 5.12 11.17
N LEU A 78 6.09 6.42 10.95
CA LEU A 78 5.61 7.49 11.83
C LEU A 78 4.08 7.62 11.78
N ILE A 79 3.49 7.66 10.58
CA ILE A 79 2.02 7.74 10.41
C ILE A 79 1.35 6.53 11.05
N TYR A 80 1.93 5.35 10.86
CA TYR A 80 1.37 4.14 11.45
C TYR A 80 1.52 4.15 12.97
N ARG A 81 2.71 4.44 13.53
CA ARG A 81 2.91 4.56 14.99
C ARG A 81 1.96 5.56 15.66
N MET A 82 1.59 6.64 14.97
CA MET A 82 0.64 7.63 15.48
C MET A 82 -0.82 7.15 15.44
N HIS A 83 -1.21 6.30 14.48
CA HIS A 83 -2.60 5.89 14.27
C HIS A 83 -2.93 4.46 14.74
N SER A 84 -1.97 3.54 14.78
CA SER A 84 -2.14 2.13 15.12
C SER A 84 -0.84 1.52 15.67
N LEU A 85 -0.93 0.74 16.74
CA LEU A 85 0.22 0.01 17.32
C LEU A 85 0.52 -1.32 16.58
N ASP A 86 -0.25 -1.66 15.56
CA ASP A 86 -0.04 -2.87 14.76
C ASP A 86 1.29 -2.80 13.98
N LEU A 87 2.07 -3.87 14.00
CA LEU A 87 3.36 -3.90 13.28
C LEU A 87 3.21 -4.44 11.84
N ASN A 88 2.01 -4.90 11.48
CA ASN A 88 1.71 -5.59 10.23
C ASN A 88 1.02 -4.64 9.24
N VAL A 89 1.84 -3.87 8.51
CA VAL A 89 1.39 -2.86 7.55
C VAL A 89 1.77 -3.31 6.14
N ALA A 90 0.82 -3.32 5.21
CA ALA A 90 1.03 -3.69 3.82
C ALA A 90 2.08 -2.82 3.10
N GLY A 91 2.23 -1.56 3.49
CA GLY A 91 3.26 -0.69 2.93
C GLY A 91 4.67 -0.86 3.56
N LEU A 92 4.81 -1.58 4.67
CA LEU A 92 6.11 -1.90 5.30
C LEU A 92 6.52 -3.37 5.11
N SER A 93 5.53 -4.25 4.93
CA SER A 93 5.69 -5.70 4.87
C SER A 93 4.84 -6.29 3.73
N PRO A 94 5.28 -7.40 3.11
CA PRO A 94 4.51 -8.07 2.08
C PRO A 94 3.17 -8.61 2.63
N VAL A 95 2.15 -8.61 1.78
CA VAL A 95 0.82 -9.16 2.06
C VAL A 95 0.75 -10.59 1.56
N ASN A 96 0.50 -11.55 2.46
CA ASN A 96 0.38 -12.96 2.11
C ASN A 96 -1.05 -13.28 1.59
N CYS A 97 -1.36 -12.88 0.36
CA CYS A 97 -2.65 -13.11 -0.29
C CYS A 97 -2.45 -13.65 -1.72
N SER A 98 -3.20 -14.69 -2.10
CA SER A 98 -3.03 -15.45 -3.37
C SER A 98 -3.26 -14.63 -4.66
N GLY A 99 -3.80 -13.41 -4.55
CA GLY A 99 -4.01 -12.50 -5.67
C GLY A 99 -3.16 -11.22 -5.64
N VAL A 100 -2.28 -11.08 -4.65
CA VAL A 100 -1.49 -9.86 -4.44
C VAL A 100 -0.02 -10.11 -4.74
N GLU A 101 0.49 -9.41 -5.75
CA GLU A 101 1.91 -9.36 -6.08
C GLU A 101 2.60 -8.36 -5.17
N ASN A 102 3.61 -8.80 -4.41
CA ASN A 102 4.37 -7.91 -3.53
C ASN A 102 5.65 -7.46 -4.24
N PHE A 103 5.89 -6.15 -4.28
CA PHE A 103 7.07 -5.58 -4.90
C PHE A 103 7.84 -4.72 -3.89
N ASP A 104 9.10 -5.08 -3.63
CA ASP A 104 9.95 -4.32 -2.73
C ASP A 104 10.50 -3.10 -3.46
N ILE A 105 10.16 -1.90 -2.99
CA ILE A 105 10.68 -0.64 -3.51
C ILE A 105 11.62 0.07 -2.54
N THR A 106 12.09 -0.64 -1.52
CA THR A 106 12.97 -0.09 -0.48
C THR A 106 14.19 0.60 -1.10
N GLU A 107 14.78 0.02 -2.14
CA GLU A 107 15.91 0.58 -2.88
C GLU A 107 15.61 1.94 -3.55
N TYR A 108 14.37 2.18 -3.98
CA TYR A 108 13.96 3.43 -4.62
C TYR A 108 13.60 4.53 -3.61
N THR A 109 13.17 4.14 -2.41
CA THR A 109 12.90 5.07 -1.29
C THR A 109 14.14 5.47 -0.51
N THR A 110 15.19 4.65 -0.58
CA THR A 110 16.51 4.96 0.00
C THR A 110 17.25 5.78 -1.04
N GLY A 111 16.95 7.09 -1.09
CA GLY A 111 17.73 8.03 -1.89
C GLY A 111 19.21 7.78 -1.65
N HIS A 112 20.00 7.73 -2.73
CA HIS A 112 21.44 7.52 -2.72
C HIS A 112 22.12 8.17 -1.48
N LEU A 113 22.27 7.41 -0.40
CA LEU A 113 23.20 7.70 0.71
C LEU A 113 24.60 7.26 0.27
N GLY A 114 24.96 7.64 -0.95
CA GLY A 114 26.23 7.40 -1.60
C GLY A 114 26.81 8.72 -2.05
N TYR A 115 27.07 9.61 -1.10
CA TYR A 115 28.17 10.56 -1.16
C TYR A 115 28.61 10.95 0.26
#